data_AF-A0A9W9ZIN8-F1
#
_entry.id   AF-A0A9W9ZIN8-F1
#
_cell.length_a   1.000
_cell.length_b   1.000
_cell.length_c   1.000
_cell.angle_alpha   90.00
_cell.angle_beta   90.00
_cell.angle_gamma   90.00
#
_symmetry.space_group_name_H-M   'P 1'
#
loop_
_entity.id
_entity.type
_entity.pdbx_description
1 polymer ?
#
loop_
_entity_poly.entity_id
_entity_poly.type
_entity_poly.pdbx_seq_one_letter_code
_entity_poly.pdbx_strand_id
1 'polypeptide(L)'
;MNFLKEMSSQPVPDIGWPDCFNSGVFVFEPSRVTYEAILEYAVTNGSFDGGDQGLLNSFFSINWRTTDIARHLSFIYNMNSNASYTYAQLFNSLEEM
;
A
#
# COMPACT_ATOMS: atom_id res chain seq x y z
N MET A 1 22.97 -5.95 3.27
CA MET A 1 22.25 -5.81 4.55
C MET A 1 20.76 -5.74 4.21
N ASN A 2 20.09 -6.89 4.09
CA ASN A 2 18.72 -7.02 3.56
C ASN A 2 17.79 -7.66 4.62
N PHE A 3 17.58 -7.00 5.75
CA PHE A 3 16.68 -7.52 6.80
C PHE A 3 15.57 -6.54 7.22
N LEU A 4 15.39 -5.44 6.49
CA LEU A 4 14.31 -4.49 6.76
C LEU A 4 13.48 -4.34 5.49
N LYS A 5 12.39 -5.13 5.38
CA LYS A 5 11.17 -4.86 4.58
C LYS A 5 10.24 -6.07 4.63
N GLU A 6 9.57 -6.27 5.77
CA GLU A 6 8.61 -7.36 5.95
C GLU A 6 7.19 -6.94 5.54
N MET A 7 7.00 -6.72 4.24
CA MET A 7 5.66 -6.72 3.66
C MET A 7 5.41 -8.11 3.09
N SER A 8 4.43 -8.83 3.64
CA SER A 8 4.21 -10.25 3.34
C SER A 8 3.56 -10.45 1.97
N SER A 9 2.69 -9.51 1.57
CA SER A 9 2.09 -9.44 0.24
C SER A 9 2.13 -8.01 -0.30
N GLN A 10 1.94 -7.85 -1.60
CA GLN A 10 1.88 -6.52 -2.22
C GLN A 10 0.49 -5.91 -2.00
N PRO A 11 0.40 -4.71 -1.42
CA PRO A 11 -0.84 -3.99 -1.20
C PRO A 11 -1.48 -3.54 -2.51
N VAL A 12 -2.75 -3.21 -2.42
CA VAL A 12 -3.54 -2.73 -3.56
C VAL A 12 -3.05 -1.33 -3.96
N PRO A 13 -2.82 -1.05 -5.27
CA PRO A 13 -2.50 0.30 -5.75
C PRO A 13 -3.58 1.33 -5.39
N ASP A 14 -3.17 2.56 -5.09
CA ASP A 14 -4.11 3.67 -4.91
C ASP A 14 -4.77 4.07 -6.25
N ILE A 15 -6.05 4.42 -6.20
CA ILE A 15 -6.84 4.71 -7.40
C ILE A 15 -6.51 6.08 -8.02
N GLY A 16 -6.07 7.05 -7.21
CA GLY A 16 -5.70 8.39 -7.69
C GLY A 16 -4.26 8.45 -8.17
N TRP A 17 -3.36 7.76 -7.46
CA TRP A 17 -1.94 7.67 -7.79
C TRP A 17 -1.47 6.22 -7.74
N PRO A 18 -1.58 5.44 -8.84
CA PRO A 18 -1.28 3.99 -8.86
C PRO A 18 0.18 3.63 -8.55
N ASP A 19 1.02 4.64 -8.59
CA ASP A 19 2.42 4.66 -8.19
C ASP A 19 2.59 4.71 -6.66
N CYS A 20 1.50 4.72 -5.90
CA CYS A 20 1.46 4.52 -4.47
C CYS A 20 0.54 3.34 -4.19
N PHE A 21 0.81 2.56 -3.15
CA PHE A 21 -0.18 1.63 -2.64
C PHE A 21 -1.13 2.34 -1.68
N ASN A 22 -2.36 1.85 -1.61
CA ASN A 22 -3.34 2.30 -0.65
C ASN A 22 -3.07 1.64 0.71
N SER A 23 -2.80 2.46 1.74
CA SER A 23 -2.45 1.96 3.08
C SER A 23 -3.65 1.48 3.91
N GLY A 24 -4.88 1.60 3.40
CA GLY A 24 -6.09 1.13 4.09
C GLY A 24 -6.10 -0.37 4.36
N VAL A 25 -5.49 -1.16 3.46
CA VAL A 25 -5.31 -2.61 3.63
C VAL A 25 -3.94 -3.01 3.07
N PHE A 26 -3.08 -3.55 3.94
CA PHE A 26 -1.80 -4.14 3.58
C PHE A 26 -1.45 -5.26 4.56
N VAL A 27 -0.57 -6.19 4.14
CA VAL A 27 -0.16 -7.32 4.96
C VAL A 27 1.31 -7.16 5.35
N PHE A 28 1.57 -7.21 6.65
CA PHE A 28 2.92 -7.07 7.21
C PHE A 28 3.14 -8.07 8.34
N GLU A 29 4.41 -8.33 8.64
CA GLU A 29 4.79 -9.12 9.79
C GLU A 29 5.06 -8.19 11.00
N PRO A 30 4.41 -8.42 12.16
CA PRO A 30 4.68 -7.63 13.35
C PRO A 30 6.14 -7.78 13.80
N SER A 31 6.88 -6.68 13.77
CA SER A 31 8.29 -6.64 14.17
C SER A 31 8.61 -5.34 14.90
N ARG A 32 9.17 -5.45 16.11
CA ARG A 32 9.58 -4.30 16.91
C ARG A 32 10.66 -3.48 16.20
N VAL A 33 11.58 -4.16 15.53
CA VAL A 33 12.66 -3.52 14.76
C VAL A 33 12.07 -2.69 13.61
N THR A 34 11.10 -3.24 12.89
CA THR A 34 10.40 -2.53 11.81
C THR A 34 9.64 -1.32 12.35
N TYR A 35 8.95 -1.46 13.49
CA TYR A 35 8.25 -0.35 14.13
C TYR A 35 9.19 0.81 14.51
N GLU A 36 10.30 0.51 15.18
CA GLU A 36 11.29 1.51 15.58
C GLU A 36 11.91 2.20 14.36
N ALA A 37 12.18 1.46 13.27
CA ALA A 37 12.67 2.03 12.01
C ALA A 37 11.65 2.95 11.33
N ILE A 38 10.36 2.60 11.33
CA ILE A 38 9.29 3.46 10.78
C ILE A 38 9.18 4.75 11.60
N LEU A 39 9.24 4.66 12.93
CA LEU A 39 9.22 5.83 13.81
C LEU A 39 10.40 6.77 13.55
N GLU A 40 11.62 6.23 13.49
CA GLU A 40 12.83 7.01 13.20
C GLU A 40 12.72 7.70 11.83
N TYR A 41 12.21 6.98 10.83
CA TYR A 41 11.96 7.54 9.50
C TYR A 41 10.92 8.66 9.55
N ALA A 42 9.82 8.49 10.29
CA ALA A 42 8.76 9.48 10.43
C ALA A 42 9.25 10.77 11.08
N VAL A 43 10.08 10.67 12.12
CA VAL A 43 10.67 11.85 12.78
C VAL A 43 11.65 12.58 11.85
N THR A 44 12.40 11.83 11.05
CA THR A 44 13.46 12.40 10.20
C THR A 44 12.92 13.00 8.90
N ASN A 45 11.96 12.34 8.25
CA ASN A 45 11.51 12.66 6.89
C ASN A 45 10.05 13.13 6.83
N GLY A 46 9.25 12.81 7.85
CA GLY A 46 7.80 13.05 7.83
C GLY A 46 7.07 12.18 6.80
N SER A 47 5.91 12.66 6.36
CA SER A 47 5.08 12.05 5.32
C SER A 47 4.78 13.08 4.23
N PHE A 48 4.88 12.69 2.96
CA PHE A 48 4.62 13.61 1.85
C PHE A 48 3.15 14.04 1.71
N ASP A 49 2.22 13.24 2.21
CA ASP A 49 0.78 13.54 2.21
C ASP A 49 0.25 13.92 3.61
N GLY A 50 1.13 13.98 4.61
CA GLY A 50 0.79 14.27 6.00
C GLY A 50 0.10 13.11 6.74
N GLY A 51 -0.16 11.98 6.07
CA GLY A 51 -0.80 10.79 6.62
C GLY A 51 0.12 9.58 6.67
N ASP A 52 -0.45 8.43 7.02
CA ASP A 52 0.26 7.15 7.04
C ASP A 52 0.56 6.64 5.63
N GLN A 53 -0.31 6.90 4.64
CA GLN A 53 -0.10 6.45 3.27
C GLN A 53 1.22 6.96 2.70
N GLY A 54 1.52 8.25 2.87
CA GLY A 54 2.76 8.83 2.39
C GLY A 54 3.99 8.36 3.15
N LEU A 55 3.87 8.16 4.46
CA LEU A 55 4.94 7.62 5.30
C LEU A 55 5.30 6.19 4.85
N LEU A 56 4.29 5.32 4.76
CA LEU A 56 4.45 3.91 4.44
C LEU A 56 4.92 3.73 2.99
N ASN A 57 4.38 4.49 2.04
CA ASN A 57 4.87 4.46 0.65
C ASN A 57 6.33 4.88 0.55
N SER A 58 6.76 5.88 1.31
CA SER A 58 8.16 6.33 1.31
C SER A 58 9.10 5.28 1.92
N PHE A 59 8.70 4.70 3.06
CA PHE A 59 9.46 3.68 3.78
C PHE A 59 9.58 2.36 2.98
N PHE A 60 8.49 1.88 2.38
CA PHE A 60 8.45 0.60 1.66
C PHE A 60 8.79 0.72 0.15
N SER A 61 8.82 1.95 -0.40
CA SER A 61 8.98 2.36 -1.81
C SER A 61 9.70 1.39 -2.77
N ILE A 62 10.94 0.98 -2.48
CA ILE A 62 11.76 0.19 -3.43
C ILE A 62 11.26 -1.24 -3.69
N ASN A 63 10.62 -1.90 -2.72
CA ASN A 63 10.33 -3.35 -2.86
C ASN A 63 8.92 -3.63 -3.36
N TRP A 64 7.99 -2.68 -3.21
CA TRP A 64 6.60 -3.00 -3.50
C TRP A 64 6.29 -3.00 -5.01
N ARG A 65 6.85 -2.06 -5.76
CA ARG A 65 6.60 -1.90 -7.20
C ARG A 65 7.25 -2.95 -8.10
N THR A 66 8.31 -3.59 -7.64
CA THR A 66 9.24 -4.37 -8.49
C THR A 66 9.19 -5.87 -8.24
N THR A 67 8.43 -6.30 -7.23
CA THR A 67 8.31 -7.72 -6.88
C THR A 67 7.12 -8.36 -7.59
N ASP A 68 7.24 -9.65 -7.89
CA ASP A 68 6.26 -10.54 -8.53
C ASP A 68 4.77 -10.11 -8.43
N ILE A 69 4.15 -9.90 -9.60
CA ILE A 69 2.74 -9.52 -9.75
C ILE A 69 1.79 -10.51 -9.07
N ALA A 70 2.19 -11.78 -8.90
CA ALA A 70 1.40 -12.78 -8.19
C ALA A 70 1.19 -12.45 -6.70
N ARG A 71 1.95 -11.49 -6.15
CA ARG A 71 1.80 -11.04 -4.76
C ARG A 71 0.88 -9.83 -4.62
N HIS A 72 0.41 -9.22 -5.71
CA HIS A 72 -0.54 -8.10 -5.68
C HIS A 72 -1.90 -8.59 -5.21
N LEU A 73 -2.36 -8.03 -4.09
CA LEU A 73 -3.74 -8.17 -3.68
C LEU A 73 -4.65 -7.61 -4.77
N SER A 74 -5.70 -8.35 -5.11
CA SER A 74 -6.74 -7.86 -6.02
C SER A 74 -7.37 -6.59 -5.47
N PHE A 75 -7.73 -5.67 -6.35
CA PHE A 75 -8.36 -4.39 -5.99
C PHE A 75 -9.62 -4.55 -5.13
N ILE A 76 -10.34 -5.67 -5.27
CA ILE A 76 -11.52 -5.99 -4.45
C ILE A 76 -11.24 -6.00 -2.94
N TYR A 77 -10.00 -6.31 -2.53
CA TYR A 77 -9.61 -6.36 -1.12
C TYR A 77 -9.36 -4.99 -0.50
N ASN A 78 -9.23 -3.93 -1.31
CA ASN A 78 -9.06 -2.56 -0.83
C ASN A 78 -9.71 -1.58 -1.81
N MET A 79 -10.96 -1.85 -2.17
CA MET A 79 -11.71 -1.04 -3.13
C MET A 79 -12.08 0.30 -2.50
N ASN A 80 -11.67 1.40 -3.15
CA ASN A 80 -12.08 2.73 -2.73
C ASN A 80 -13.56 2.96 -3.08
N SER A 81 -14.38 3.38 -2.11
CA SER A 81 -15.81 3.67 -2.34
C SER A 81 -16.06 4.67 -3.48
N ASN A 82 -15.12 5.58 -3.73
CA ASN A 82 -15.18 6.54 -4.84
C ASN A 82 -15.15 5.85 -6.22
N ALA A 83 -14.65 4.62 -6.31
CA ALA A 83 -14.63 3.85 -7.55
C ALA A 83 -16.05 3.53 -8.08
N SER A 84 -17.04 3.42 -7.18
CA SER A 84 -18.45 3.20 -7.56
C SER A 84 -19.02 4.32 -8.44
N TYR A 85 -18.54 5.55 -8.23
CA TYR A 85 -18.96 6.72 -9.00
C TYR A 85 -18.01 7.00 -10.17
N THR A 86 -16.70 7.04 -9.89
CA THR A 86 -15.68 7.46 -10.87
C THR A 86 -15.42 6.39 -11.94
N TYR A 87 -15.63 5.12 -11.62
CA TYR A 87 -15.40 3.96 -12.50
C TYR A 87 -16.57 2.98 -12.46
N ALA A 88 -17.81 3.48 -12.60
CA ALA A 88 -19.04 2.69 -12.49
C ALA A 88 -19.07 1.42 -13.36
N GLN A 89 -18.49 1.46 -14.57
CA GLN A 89 -18.40 0.28 -15.45
C GLN A 89 -17.50 -0.82 -14.88
N LEU A 90 -16.38 -0.45 -14.26
CA LEU A 90 -15.50 -1.41 -13.58
C LEU A 90 -16.17 -1.93 -12.31
N PHE A 91 -16.82 -1.06 -11.54
CA PHE A 91 -17.54 -1.43 -10.33
C PHE A 91 -18.62 -2.50 -10.61
N ASN A 92 -19.46 -2.31 -11.62
CA ASN A 92 -20.49 -3.28 -12.00
C ASN A 92 -19.88 -4.65 -12.37
N SER A 93 -18.74 -4.67 -13.05
CA SER A 93 -18.07 -5.93 -13.39
C SER A 93 -17.51 -6.69 -12.18
N LEU A 94 -17.23 -6.00 -11.07
CA LEU A 94 -16.78 -6.63 -9.82
C LEU A 94 -17.95 -7.24 -9.02
N GLU A 95 -19.17 -6.69 -9.14
CA GLU A 95 -20.36 -7.27 -8.51
C GLU A 95 -20.81 -8.58 -9.17
N GLU A 96 -20.44 -8.81 -10.43
CA GLU A 96 -20.80 -10.01 -11.20
C GLU A 96 -19.84 -11.21 -11.00
N MET A 97 -18.75 -11.04 -10.24
CA MET A 97 -17.71 -12.06 -9.96
C MET A 97 -17.98 -12.87 -8.69
#